data_AF-A0A151EUC5-F1
#
_entry.id   AF-A0A151EUC5-F1
#
_cell.length_a   1.000
_cell.length_b   1.000
_cell.length_c   1.000
_cell.angle_alpha   90.00
_cell.angle_beta   90.00
_cell.angle_gamma   90.00
#
_symmetry.space_group_name_H-M   'P 1'
#
loop_
_entity.id
_entity.type
_entity.pdbx_description
1 polymer ?
#
loop_
_entity_poly.entity_id
_entity_poly.type
_entity_poly.pdbx_seq_one_letter_code
_entity_poly.pdbx_strand_id
1 'polypeptide(L)' 'MSSGCTIGKGNLTILSGKLPKVRFSNNEGKQVEILLRESIKNDIDTTVNEENIIAYSEELFQKPDTELFEIL' A
#
# COMPACT_ATOMS: atom_id res chain seq x y z
N MET A 1 -13.72 -3.20 1.24
CA MET A 1 -13.56 -3.98 2.48
C MET A 1 -12.08 -4.03 2.84
N SER A 2 -11.71 -3.87 4.10
CA SER A 2 -10.31 -3.98 4.58
C SER A 2 -10.00 -5.41 5.07
N SER A 3 -8.73 -5.76 5.23
CA SER A 3 -8.26 -7.10 5.62
C SER A 3 -8.73 -7.56 7.00
N GLY A 4 -9.13 -6.64 7.88
CA GLY A 4 -9.48 -6.93 9.26
C GLY A 4 -8.29 -7.30 10.16
N CYS A 5 -7.06 -7.23 9.62
CA CYS A 5 -5.81 -7.35 10.38
C CYS A 5 -5.55 -6.06 11.16
N THR A 6 -5.30 -6.18 12.46
CA THR A 6 -5.00 -5.05 13.34
C THR A 6 -3.94 -5.44 14.35
N ILE A 7 -3.20 -4.44 14.86
CA ILE A 7 -2.22 -4.65 15.93
C ILE A 7 -2.89 -5.29 17.16
N GLY A 8 -4.09 -4.82 17.55
CA GLY A 8 -4.81 -5.32 18.72
C GLY A 8 -5.27 -6.79 18.63
N LYS A 9 -5.39 -7.34 17.41
CA LYS A 9 -5.68 -8.76 17.20
C LYS A 9 -4.42 -9.63 17.15
N GLY A 10 -3.23 -9.03 17.18
CA GLY A 10 -1.96 -9.76 17.08
C GLY A 10 -1.71 -10.40 15.72
N ASN A 11 -2.45 -10.02 14.68
CA ASN A 11 -2.38 -10.61 13.33
C ASN A 11 -1.77 -9.65 12.29
N LEU A 12 -1.02 -8.65 12.75
CA LEU A 12 -0.27 -7.71 11.92
C LEU A 12 1.18 -7.65 12.42
N THR A 13 2.13 -7.78 11.51
CA THR A 13 3.56 -7.63 11.78
C THR A 13 4.11 -6.51 10.92
N ILE A 14 4.86 -5.60 11.53
CA ILE A 14 5.50 -4.47 10.83
C ILE A 14 6.97 -4.82 10.62
N LEU A 15 7.41 -4.73 9.37
CA LEU A 15 8.80 -4.95 8.98
C LEU A 15 9.34 -3.69 8.30
N SER A 16 10.56 -3.29 8.63
CA SER A 16 11.23 -2.20 7.92
C SER A 16 11.65 -2.64 6.52
N GLY A 17 11.43 -1.78 5.53
CA GLY A 17 11.77 -2.04 4.14
C GLY A 17 11.89 -0.76 3.33
N LYS A 18 12.45 -0.84 2.13
CA LYS A 18 12.64 0.31 1.23
C LYS A 18 11.39 0.68 0.45
N LEU A 19 10.60 -0.31 0.04
CA LEU A 19 9.37 -0.13 -0.72
C LEU A 19 8.16 -0.54 0.12
N PRO A 20 7.08 0.28 0.14
CA PRO A 20 5.84 -0.09 0.79
C PRO A 20 5.24 -1.34 0.17
N LYS A 21 5.04 -2.37 0.99
CA LYS A 21 4.40 -3.63 0.57
C LYS A 21 3.61 -4.25 1.72
N VAL A 22 2.61 -5.03 1.35
CA VAL A 22 1.87 -5.89 2.28
C VAL A 22 1.87 -7.32 1.77
N ARG A 23 2.05 -8.27 2.68
CA ARG A 23 1.90 -9.70 2.42
C ARG A 23 0.73 -10.22 3.25
N PHE A 24 -0.26 -10.79 2.58
CA PHE A 24 -1.33 -11.53 3.24
C PHE A 24 -1.03 -13.02 3.16
N SER A 25 -1.34 -13.73 4.24
CA SER A 25 -1.26 -15.18 4.30
C SER A 25 -2.53 -15.74 4.92
N ASN A 26 -2.99 -16.91 4.45
CA ASN A 26 -4.09 -17.64 5.08
C ASN A 26 -3.57 -18.86 5.86
N ASN A 27 -4.46 -19.52 6.60
CA ASN A 27 -4.13 -20.71 7.41
C ASN A 27 -3.77 -21.94 6.55
N GLU A 28 -4.01 -21.90 5.24
CA GLU A 28 -3.61 -22.95 4.29
C GLU A 28 -2.20 -22.71 3.73
N GLY A 29 -1.51 -21.66 4.17
CA GLY A 29 -0.18 -21.29 3.68
C GLY A 29 -0.17 -20.55 2.35
N LYS A 30 -1.33 -20.22 1.76
CA LYS A 30 -1.40 -19.38 0.54
C LYS A 30 -1.02 -17.95 0.89
N GLN A 31 -0.32 -17.30 -0.03
CA GLN A 31 0.17 -15.93 0.14
C GLN A 31 -0.17 -15.09 -1.09
N VAL A 32 -0.36 -13.79 -0.86
CA VAL A 32 -0.40 -12.78 -1.92
C VAL A 32 0.41 -11.58 -1.42
N GLU A 33 1.23 -11.02 -2.29
CA GLU A 33 1.92 -9.76 -2.02
C GLU A 33 1.33 -8.63 -2.87
N ILE A 34 1.17 -7.47 -2.25
CA ILE A 34 0.77 -6.23 -2.92
C ILE A 34 1.86 -5.21 -2.66
N LEU A 35 2.49 -4.75 -3.74
CA LEU A 35 3.61 -3.81 -3.72
C LEU A 35 3.14 -2.47 -4.30
N LEU A 36 3.48 -1.35 -3.64
CA LEU A 36 3.32 -0.03 -4.25
C LEU A 36 4.34 0.13 -5.38
N ARG A 37 3.87 0.52 -6.57
CA ARG A 37 4.76 0.77 -7.70
C ARG A 37 5.78 1.86 -7.35
N GLU A 38 7.03 1.63 -7.73
CA GLU A 38 8.13 2.55 -7.41
C GLU A 38 7.92 3.95 -8.00
N SER A 39 7.32 4.06 -9.18
CA SER A 39 6.94 5.36 -9.77
C SER A 39 6.00 6.16 -8.87
N ILE A 40 4.98 5.52 -8.30
CA ILE A 40 4.02 6.18 -7.41
C ILE A 40 4.70 6.60 -6.10
N LYS A 41 5.55 5.73 -5.54
CA LYS A 41 6.33 6.07 -4.35
C LYS A 41 7.20 7.31 -4.60
N ASN A 42 7.92 7.34 -5.72
CA ASN A 42 8.78 8.46 -6.06
C ASN A 42 7.97 9.74 -6.25
N ASP A 43 6.83 9.67 -6.96
CA ASP A 43 5.95 10.81 -7.14
C ASP A 43 5.44 11.36 -5.80
N ILE A 44 5.03 10.48 -4.86
CA ILE A 44 4.62 10.88 -3.51
C ILE A 44 5.76 11.63 -2.80
N ASP A 45 6.96 11.03 -2.79
CA ASP A 45 8.11 11.58 -2.06
C ASP A 45 8.61 12.92 -2.60
N THR A 46 8.44 13.17 -3.91
CA THR A 46 8.96 14.40 -4.55
C THR A 46 7.91 15.48 -4.75
N THR A 47 6.63 15.11 -4.85
CA THR A 47 5.58 16.02 -5.33
C THR A 47 4.60 16.39 -4.23
N VAL A 48 4.36 15.49 -3.27
CA VAL A 48 3.33 15.71 -2.24
C VAL A 48 3.87 16.56 -1.10
N ASN A 49 3.12 17.59 -0.75
CA ASN A 49 3.42 18.50 0.35
C ASN A 49 2.11 18.93 1.05
N GLU A 50 2.23 19.76 2.08
CA GLU A 50 1.08 20.19 2.90
C GLU A 50 0.01 20.96 2.10
N GLU A 51 0.40 21.63 1.00
CA GLU A 51 -0.51 22.44 0.19
C GLU A 51 -1.33 21.60 -0.79
N ASN A 52 -0.79 20.47 -1.28
CA ASN A 52 -1.41 19.68 -2.33
C ASN A 52 -1.86 18.27 -1.92
N ILE A 53 -1.60 17.85 -0.67
CA ILE A 53 -1.90 16.49 -0.20
C ILE A 53 -3.35 16.06 -0.41
N ILE A 54 -4.31 16.97 -0.25
CA ILE A 54 -5.74 16.69 -0.46
C ILE A 54 -6.02 16.39 -1.93
N ALA A 55 -5.64 17.30 -2.83
CA ALA A 55 -5.87 17.16 -4.26
C ALA A 55 -5.15 15.93 -4.84
N TYR A 56 -3.91 15.68 -4.41
CA TYR A 56 -3.16 14.50 -4.84
C TYR A 56 -3.79 13.19 -4.34
N SER A 57 -4.33 13.18 -3.11
CA SER A 57 -5.05 12.01 -2.58
C SER A 57 -6.33 11.73 -3.37
N GLU A 58 -7.06 12.78 -3.76
CA GLU A 58 -8.24 12.65 -4.62
C GLU A 58 -7.88 12.12 -6.01
N GLU A 59 -6.77 12.57 -6.60
CA GLU A 59 -6.26 12.03 -7.88
C GLU A 59 -5.91 10.54 -7.75
N LEU A 60 -5.13 10.16 -6.74
CA LEU A 60 -4.75 8.78 -6.49
C LEU A 60 -5.98 7.87 -6.31
N PHE A 61 -7.01 8.36 -5.63
CA PHE A 61 -8.24 7.59 -5.42
C PHE A 61 -8.98 7.26 -6.73
N GLN A 62 -8.83 8.09 -7.76
CA GLN A 62 -9.44 7.83 -9.08
C GLN A 62 -8.60 6.89 -9.96
N LYS A 63 -7.34 6.63 -9.61
CA LYS A 63 -6.48 5.73 -10.39
C LYS A 63 -6.88 4.27 -10.15
N PRO A 64 -6.86 3.43 -11.19
CA PRO A 64 -7.13 2.01 -11.02
C PRO A 64 -6.01 1.33 -10.23
N ASP A 65 -6.36 0.31 -9.44
CA ASP A 65 -5.39 -0.43 -8.61
C ASP A 65 -4.19 -0.95 -9.40
N THR A 66 -4.37 -1.31 -10.68
CA THR A 66 -3.30 -1.81 -11.56
C THR A 66 -2.25 -0.77 -11.90
N GLU A 67 -2.60 0.51 -11.84
CA GLU A 67 -1.67 1.64 -12.02
C GLU A 67 -0.96 2.03 -10.73
N LEU A 68 -1.47 1.60 -9.58
CA LEU A 68 -0.92 1.92 -8.26
C LEU A 68 -0.05 0.79 -7.72
N PHE A 69 -0.48 -0.45 -7.97
CA PHE A 69 0.06 -1.63 -7.30
C PHE A 69 0.50 -2.70 -8.30
N GLU A 70 1.42 -3.54 -7.82
CA GLU A 70 1.79 -4.81 -8.42
C GLU A 70 1.38 -5.94 -7.47
N ILE A 71 0.71 -6.96 -8.01
CA ILE A 71 0.26 -8.14 -7.27
C ILE A 71 1.18 -9.30 -7.65
N LEU A 72 1.87 -9.87 -6.66
CA LEU A 72 2.83 -10.98 -6.81
C LEU A 72 2.32 -12.25 -6.13
#